data_AF-A0A1H4JC50-F1
#
_entry.id   AF-A0A1H4JC50-F1
#
_cell.length_a   1.000
_cell.length_b   1.000
_cell.length_c   1.000
_cell.angle_alpha   90.00
_cell.angle_beta   90.00
_cell.angle_gamma   90.00
#
_symmetry.space_group_name_H-M   'P 1'
#
loop_
_entity.id
_entity.type
_entity.pdbx_description
1 polymer ?
#
loop_
_entity_poly.entity_id
_entity_poly.type
_entity_poly.pdbx_seq_one_letter_code
_entity_poly.pdbx_strand_id
1 'polypeptide(L)'
;MNTRVSPCCVPSKQHAEVLKASQQTATDRIRITSGSTEDMVLLPGGRFLMGSESADSFPDDGEGPVRPVTVDAFWMDRFVVRNRDFAAFVEATQYVTEAERIGWSFVFAGDLPAGSEGHAPAQVHGAEWWKAVEGATWTHPEGPTSNIDARTDHPAVHVSWNDAAVFAAWAGKRLPTEAEWEFAARGGLEQAAYPWGDTLTPDGKHLCNIWQGVFPASNTAEDGFTATCPADAFPPNGYGLYGMTGNTWEWIADWSHSTWHQHATRHNPMGPPEGVARVLKGGSYLCHRSYCNRYRVAARSSNTPDSATTNISFRCVRDTDR
;
A
#
# COMPACT_ATOMS: atom_id res chain seq x y z
N MET A 1 12.10 -30.03 7.37
CA MET A 1 12.72 -30.32 6.06
C MET A 1 11.61 -30.65 5.07
N ASN A 2 11.25 -29.71 4.21
CA ASN A 2 10.48 -30.03 3.02
C ASN A 2 10.91 -29.06 1.91
N THR A 3 12.12 -29.29 1.42
CA THR A 3 12.66 -28.62 0.23
C THR A 3 11.81 -29.06 -0.97
N ARG A 4 10.81 -28.26 -1.33
CA ARG A 4 10.19 -28.39 -2.65
C ARG A 4 11.22 -27.96 -3.69
N VAL A 5 11.98 -28.93 -4.16
CA VAL A 5 12.80 -28.80 -5.36
C VAL A 5 11.82 -28.63 -6.52
N SER A 6 11.71 -27.41 -7.06
CA SER A 6 11.10 -27.21 -8.38
C SER A 6 11.88 -28.05 -9.39
N PRO A 7 11.24 -29.00 -10.11
CA PRO A 7 11.96 -29.79 -11.09
C PRO A 7 12.35 -28.88 -12.26
N CYS A 8 13.62 -28.48 -12.28
CA CYS A 8 14.24 -27.58 -13.25
C CYS A 8 14.14 -28.09 -14.71
N CYS A 9 13.75 -29.35 -14.93
CA CYS A 9 13.88 -30.02 -16.23
C CYS A 9 12.57 -30.50 -16.85
N VAL A 10 11.40 -30.34 -16.20
CA VAL A 10 10.13 -30.86 -16.74
C VAL A 10 9.12 -29.73 -16.93
N PRO A 11 8.62 -29.51 -18.17
CA PRO A 11 7.59 -28.50 -18.42
C PRO A 11 6.29 -28.84 -17.68
N SER A 12 5.64 -27.83 -17.12
CA SER A 12 4.35 -27.94 -16.42
C SER A 12 3.25 -27.26 -17.23
N LYS A 13 2.17 -27.98 -17.54
CA LYS A 13 0.98 -27.40 -18.21
C LYS A 13 0.41 -26.24 -17.41
N GLN A 14 0.36 -26.38 -16.09
CA GLN A 14 -0.12 -25.34 -15.18
C GLN A 14 0.71 -24.05 -15.30
N HIS A 15 2.05 -24.16 -15.39
CA HIS A 15 2.90 -22.97 -15.54
C HIS A 15 2.65 -22.26 -16.89
N ALA A 16 2.45 -23.04 -17.96
CA ALA A 16 2.13 -22.48 -19.27
C ALA A 16 0.76 -21.80 -19.30
N GLU A 17 -0.23 -22.35 -18.60
CA GLU A 17 -1.57 -21.75 -18.44
C GLU A 17 -1.52 -20.45 -17.65
N VAL A 18 -0.78 -20.41 -16.53
CA VAL A 18 -0.57 -19.18 -15.73
C VAL A 18 0.10 -18.09 -16.58
N LEU A 19 1.17 -18.44 -17.31
CA LEU A 19 1.86 -17.50 -18.17
C LEU A 19 0.91 -16.95 -19.24
N LYS A 20 0.21 -17.82 -19.97
CA LYS A 20 -0.73 -17.41 -21.01
C LYS A 20 -1.85 -16.52 -20.46
N ALA A 21 -2.45 -16.90 -19.33
CA ALA A 21 -3.51 -16.11 -18.70
C ALA A 21 -2.99 -14.71 -18.30
N SER A 22 -1.83 -14.66 -17.65
CA SER A 22 -1.24 -13.39 -17.22
C SER A 22 -0.83 -12.47 -18.39
N GLN A 23 -0.37 -13.05 -19.51
CA GLN A 23 -0.07 -12.29 -20.74
C GLN A 23 -1.34 -11.72 -21.37
N GLN A 24 -2.42 -12.51 -21.40
CA GLN A 24 -3.72 -12.06 -21.89
C GLN A 24 -4.25 -10.91 -21.05
N THR A 25 -4.25 -11.04 -19.71
CA THR A 25 -4.68 -9.98 -18.79
C THR A 25 -3.88 -8.69 -18.98
N ALA A 26 -2.55 -8.79 -19.12
CA ALA A 26 -1.70 -7.61 -19.35
C ALA A 26 -1.99 -6.93 -20.69
N THR A 27 -2.34 -7.71 -21.73
CA THR A 27 -2.66 -7.20 -23.07
C THR A 27 -4.05 -6.56 -23.12
N ASP A 28 -5.02 -7.17 -22.45
CA ASP A 28 -6.42 -6.74 -22.45
C ASP A 28 -6.73 -5.64 -21.43
N ARG A 29 -5.72 -5.21 -20.66
CA ARG A 29 -5.87 -4.14 -19.68
C ARG A 29 -6.47 -2.89 -20.30
N ILE A 30 -7.56 -2.42 -19.70
CA ILE A 30 -8.16 -1.13 -20.04
C ILE A 30 -7.20 -0.03 -19.62
N ARG A 31 -6.76 0.80 -20.60
CA ARG A 31 -5.97 2.00 -20.33
C ARG A 31 -6.87 3.13 -19.86
N ILE A 32 -6.49 3.78 -18.77
CA ILE A 32 -7.21 4.91 -18.17
C ILE A 32 -6.38 6.18 -18.37
N THR A 33 -6.87 7.08 -19.20
CA THR A 33 -6.17 8.31 -19.60
C THR A 33 -7.02 9.58 -19.42
N SER A 34 -8.25 9.49 -18.89
CA SER A 34 -9.15 10.66 -18.82
C SER A 34 -8.85 11.63 -17.67
N GLY A 35 -8.19 11.17 -16.60
CA GLY A 35 -7.93 11.95 -15.40
C GLY A 35 -6.85 13.01 -15.58
N SER A 36 -6.85 13.99 -14.66
CA SER A 36 -5.79 14.99 -14.58
C SER A 36 -4.45 14.36 -14.21
N THR A 37 -3.36 14.92 -14.76
CA THR A 37 -1.97 14.61 -14.38
C THR A 37 -1.37 15.64 -13.42
N GLU A 38 -2.19 16.60 -12.97
CA GLU A 38 -1.81 17.51 -11.88
C GLU A 38 -1.45 16.69 -10.63
N ASP A 39 -0.39 17.11 -9.93
CA ASP A 39 0.21 16.38 -8.80
C ASP A 39 0.68 14.95 -9.11
N MET A 40 0.85 14.58 -10.38
CA MET A 40 1.47 13.30 -10.79
C MET A 40 2.88 13.48 -11.35
N VAL A 41 3.69 12.43 -11.30
CA VAL A 41 4.96 12.34 -12.02
C VAL A 41 4.84 11.31 -13.13
N LEU A 42 5.29 11.68 -14.32
CA LEU A 42 5.48 10.74 -15.41
C LEU A 42 6.72 9.90 -15.14
N LEU A 43 6.51 8.60 -14.89
CA LEU A 43 7.55 7.62 -14.77
C LEU A 43 7.83 7.04 -16.15
N PRO A 44 9.10 6.95 -16.58
CA PRO A 44 9.46 6.50 -17.93
C PRO A 44 9.18 5.00 -18.17
N GLY A 45 8.87 4.26 -17.11
CA GLY A 45 8.83 2.81 -17.15
C GLY A 45 10.23 2.22 -17.38
N GLY A 46 10.26 0.97 -17.81
CA GLY A 46 11.48 0.22 -18.10
C GLY A 46 11.60 -1.05 -17.27
N ARG A 47 12.76 -1.68 -17.42
CA ARG A 47 13.08 -2.94 -16.75
C ARG A 47 13.69 -2.67 -15.39
N PHE A 48 13.22 -3.37 -14.36
CA PHE A 48 13.79 -3.35 -13.00
C PHE A 48 13.77 -4.74 -12.36
N LEU A 49 14.50 -4.90 -11.27
CA LEU A 49 14.46 -6.10 -10.43
C LEU A 49 13.41 -5.94 -9.33
N MET A 50 12.32 -6.69 -9.45
CA MET A 50 11.21 -6.73 -8.48
C MET A 50 11.43 -7.85 -7.46
N GLY A 51 11.00 -7.63 -6.23
CA GLY A 51 11.11 -8.57 -5.11
C GLY A 51 12.41 -8.43 -4.32
N SER A 52 12.61 -9.38 -3.41
CA SER A 52 13.75 -9.43 -2.49
C SER A 52 14.11 -10.86 -2.13
N GLU A 53 15.40 -11.10 -1.86
CA GLU A 53 15.93 -12.34 -1.27
C GLU A 53 16.41 -12.12 0.18
N SER A 54 16.04 -10.99 0.80
CA SER A 54 16.44 -10.68 2.16
C SER A 54 15.98 -11.74 3.16
N ALA A 55 16.87 -12.12 4.07
CA ALA A 55 16.55 -12.99 5.21
C ALA A 55 15.56 -12.34 6.19
N ASP A 56 15.37 -11.03 6.13
CA ASP A 56 14.38 -10.29 6.93
C ASP A 56 12.96 -10.32 6.32
N SER A 57 12.76 -11.06 5.23
CA SER A 57 11.45 -11.28 4.61
C SER A 57 10.64 -12.35 5.37
N PHE A 58 9.32 -12.20 5.37
CA PHE A 58 8.42 -13.23 5.89
C PHE A 58 8.13 -14.25 4.78
N PRO A 59 8.39 -15.56 4.98
CA PRO A 59 8.23 -16.56 3.91
C PRO A 59 6.84 -16.58 3.26
N ASP A 60 5.79 -16.36 4.06
CA ASP A 60 4.40 -16.39 3.59
C ASP A 60 4.01 -15.18 2.73
N ASP A 61 4.76 -14.07 2.81
CA ASP A 61 4.48 -12.86 2.03
C ASP A 61 4.83 -13.07 0.54
N GLY A 62 5.72 -14.00 0.21
CA GLY A 62 6.14 -14.25 -1.18
C GLY A 62 6.89 -13.07 -1.81
N GLU A 63 7.74 -12.37 -1.06
CA GLU A 63 8.56 -11.25 -1.58
C GLU A 63 9.53 -11.69 -2.69
N GLY A 64 10.08 -12.90 -2.57
CA GLY A 64 10.98 -13.51 -3.54
C GLY A 64 10.27 -14.44 -4.55
N PRO A 65 10.98 -14.93 -5.57
CA PRO A 65 12.36 -14.58 -5.89
C PRO A 65 12.46 -13.19 -6.51
N VAL A 66 13.67 -12.62 -6.48
CA VAL A 66 14.00 -11.44 -7.29
C VAL A 66 13.83 -11.81 -8.75
N ARG A 67 13.18 -10.92 -9.51
CA ARG A 67 12.81 -11.20 -10.91
C ARG A 67 12.85 -9.93 -11.76
N PRO A 68 13.33 -10.00 -13.01
CA PRO A 68 13.25 -8.87 -13.92
C PRO A 68 11.80 -8.66 -14.34
N VAL A 69 11.29 -7.45 -14.15
CA VAL A 69 9.96 -7.01 -14.60
C VAL A 69 10.13 -5.77 -15.44
N THR A 70 9.33 -5.65 -16.50
CA THR A 70 9.21 -4.45 -17.33
C THR A 70 7.85 -3.85 -17.10
N VAL A 71 7.81 -2.55 -16.80
CA VAL A 71 6.58 -1.75 -16.76
C VAL A 71 6.66 -0.69 -17.85
N ASP A 72 5.54 -0.43 -18.53
CA ASP A 72 5.46 0.67 -19.49
C ASP A 72 5.52 2.03 -18.75
N ALA A 73 5.66 3.12 -19.50
CA ALA A 73 5.54 4.46 -18.93
C ALA A 73 4.13 4.70 -18.38
N PHE A 74 4.04 5.37 -17.23
CA PHE A 74 2.78 5.70 -16.57
C PHE A 74 2.94 6.91 -15.67
N TRP A 75 1.84 7.57 -15.34
CA TRP A 75 1.79 8.62 -14.35
C TRP A 75 1.48 8.03 -12.97
N MET A 76 2.14 8.50 -11.92
CA MET A 76 1.81 8.15 -10.53
C MET A 76 1.63 9.42 -9.70
N ASP A 77 0.62 9.43 -8.82
CA ASP A 77 0.43 10.50 -7.84
C ASP A 77 1.69 10.66 -6.98
N ARG A 78 2.13 11.91 -6.80
CA ARG A 78 3.29 12.24 -5.97
C ARG A 78 3.07 11.92 -4.50
N PHE A 79 1.82 11.98 -4.08
CA PHE A 79 1.37 11.82 -2.71
C PHE A 79 0.32 10.70 -2.64
N VAL A 80 0.15 10.12 -1.47
CA VAL A 80 -1.10 9.41 -1.16
C VAL A 80 -2.28 10.36 -1.22
N VAL A 81 -3.48 9.84 -1.49
CA VAL A 81 -4.71 10.63 -1.52
C VAL A 81 -4.90 11.29 -0.16
N ARG A 82 -4.97 12.62 -0.15
CA ARG A 82 -5.11 13.41 1.08
C ARG A 82 -6.58 13.53 1.46
N ASN A 83 -6.84 13.85 2.72
CA ASN A 83 -8.20 14.12 3.21
C ASN A 83 -8.94 15.16 2.36
N ARG A 84 -8.26 16.23 1.91
CA ARG A 84 -8.86 17.24 1.02
C ARG A 84 -9.25 16.71 -0.35
N ASP A 85 -8.47 15.78 -0.90
CA ASP A 85 -8.73 15.20 -2.22
C ASP A 85 -9.95 14.26 -2.12
N PHE A 86 -9.99 13.45 -1.06
CA PHE A 86 -11.12 12.55 -0.77
C PHE A 86 -12.40 13.31 -0.41
N ALA A 87 -12.30 14.44 0.31
CA ALA A 87 -13.43 15.31 0.60
C ALA A 87 -14.05 15.88 -0.69
N ALA A 88 -13.24 16.31 -1.66
CA ALA A 88 -13.73 16.80 -2.95
C ALA A 88 -14.47 15.71 -3.74
N PHE A 89 -13.99 14.46 -3.68
CA PHE A 89 -14.70 13.30 -4.23
C PHE A 89 -16.07 13.11 -3.55
N VAL A 90 -16.09 13.04 -2.22
CA VAL A 90 -17.31 12.81 -1.45
C VAL A 90 -18.32 13.95 -1.68
N GLU A 91 -17.87 15.21 -1.73
CA GLU A 91 -18.73 16.35 -2.05
C GLU A 91 -19.34 16.23 -3.45
N ALA A 92 -18.54 15.87 -4.45
CA ALA A 92 -18.99 15.76 -5.84
C ALA A 92 -19.96 14.58 -6.08
N THR A 93 -19.80 13.47 -5.36
CA THR A 93 -20.53 12.23 -5.65
C THR A 93 -21.50 11.80 -4.56
N GLN A 94 -21.46 12.45 -3.39
CA GLN A 94 -22.19 12.03 -2.19
C GLN A 94 -21.87 10.57 -1.81
N TYR A 95 -20.61 10.16 -2.01
CA TYR A 95 -20.19 8.78 -1.78
C TYR A 95 -20.15 8.47 -0.28
N VAL A 96 -20.62 7.29 0.07
CA VAL A 96 -20.59 6.75 1.45
C VAL A 96 -19.61 5.58 1.45
N THR A 97 -18.56 5.64 2.27
CA THR A 97 -17.52 4.61 2.35
C THR A 97 -18.03 3.31 2.95
N GLU A 98 -17.27 2.24 2.81
CA GLU A 98 -17.63 0.97 3.45
C GLU A 98 -17.64 1.07 4.98
N ALA A 99 -16.67 1.77 5.58
CA ALA A 99 -16.66 2.02 7.02
C ALA A 99 -17.94 2.73 7.49
N GLU A 100 -18.43 3.71 6.72
CA GLU A 100 -19.69 4.41 7.02
C GLU A 100 -20.92 3.50 6.87
N ARG A 101 -20.98 2.66 5.84
CA ARG A 101 -22.09 1.70 5.63
C ARG A 101 -22.13 0.60 6.69
N ILE A 102 -20.95 0.12 7.09
CA ILE A 102 -20.78 -0.90 8.11
C ILE A 102 -21.04 -0.30 9.51
N GLY A 103 -20.74 0.98 9.70
CA GLY A 103 -20.98 1.72 10.94
C GLY A 103 -19.82 1.64 11.95
N TRP A 104 -18.72 0.98 11.60
CA TRP A 104 -17.52 0.89 12.43
C TRP A 104 -16.27 0.64 11.58
N SER A 105 -15.10 0.91 12.16
CA SER A 105 -13.81 0.56 11.56
C SER A 105 -12.76 0.25 12.64
N PHE A 106 -11.61 -0.29 12.24
CA PHE A 106 -10.53 -0.57 13.18
C PHE A 106 -9.69 0.67 13.47
N VAL A 107 -9.48 0.91 14.76
CA VAL A 107 -8.65 2.01 15.29
C VAL A 107 -7.55 1.41 16.15
N PHE A 108 -6.33 1.91 16.00
CA PHE A 108 -5.23 1.51 16.86
C PHE A 108 -5.44 2.04 18.27
N ALA A 109 -5.29 1.19 19.28
CA ALA A 109 -5.59 1.54 20.67
C ALA A 109 -4.77 2.72 21.19
N GLY A 110 -3.55 2.93 20.69
CA GLY A 110 -2.72 4.07 21.07
C GLY A 110 -3.17 5.41 20.48
N ASP A 111 -4.02 5.40 19.44
CA ASP A 111 -4.57 6.61 18.83
C ASP A 111 -5.91 7.03 19.46
N LEU A 112 -6.52 6.17 20.27
CA LEU A 112 -7.81 6.45 20.89
C LEU A 112 -7.71 7.60 21.90
N PRO A 113 -8.66 8.57 21.87
CA PRO A 113 -8.75 9.58 22.91
C PRO A 113 -8.88 8.95 24.30
N ALA A 114 -8.35 9.62 25.33
CA ALA A 114 -8.46 9.14 26.70
C ALA A 114 -9.94 8.96 27.10
N GLY A 115 -10.29 7.76 27.60
CA GLY A 115 -11.66 7.42 27.98
C GLY A 115 -12.56 6.94 26.84
N SER A 116 -12.05 6.80 25.62
CA SER A 116 -12.78 6.17 24.52
C SER A 116 -12.95 4.68 24.75
N GLU A 117 -14.17 4.17 24.61
CA GLU A 117 -14.44 2.73 24.63
C GLU A 117 -14.43 2.18 23.21
N GLY A 118 -13.32 1.55 22.82
CA GLY A 118 -13.28 0.61 21.71
C GLY A 118 -13.33 -0.80 22.26
N HIS A 119 -14.11 -1.70 21.66
CA HIS A 119 -14.11 -3.09 22.10
C HIS A 119 -12.99 -3.86 21.39
N ALA A 120 -12.31 -4.72 22.14
CA ALA A 120 -11.42 -5.70 21.52
C ALA A 120 -12.32 -6.60 20.64
N PRO A 121 -12.10 -6.65 19.32
CA PRO A 121 -12.89 -7.52 18.46
C PRO A 121 -12.64 -8.95 18.94
N ALA A 122 -13.70 -9.75 19.09
CA ALA A 122 -13.60 -11.11 19.61
C ALA A 122 -12.74 -12.07 18.74
N GLN A 123 -12.17 -11.59 17.62
CA GLN A 123 -11.55 -12.41 16.58
C GLN A 123 -10.18 -11.92 16.08
N VAL A 124 -9.61 -10.81 16.59
CA VAL A 124 -8.26 -10.36 16.17
C VAL A 124 -7.19 -10.97 17.08
N HIS A 125 -6.88 -12.23 16.86
CA HIS A 125 -5.82 -12.94 17.58
C HIS A 125 -4.43 -12.49 17.13
N GLY A 126 -3.56 -12.12 18.08
CA GLY A 126 -2.18 -11.69 17.79
C GLY A 126 -2.03 -10.24 17.33
N ALA A 127 -3.11 -9.47 17.33
CA ALA A 127 -3.08 -8.03 17.10
C ALA A 127 -4.12 -7.30 17.97
N GLU A 128 -4.11 -7.58 19.28
CA GLU A 128 -5.08 -7.13 20.28
C GLU A 128 -5.11 -5.60 20.49
N TRP A 129 -4.11 -4.90 19.94
CA TRP A 129 -4.02 -3.44 19.90
C TRP A 129 -5.00 -2.80 18.90
N TRP A 130 -5.64 -3.58 18.02
CA TRP A 130 -6.73 -3.07 17.18
C TRP A 130 -8.06 -3.12 17.93
N LYS A 131 -8.80 -2.02 17.90
CA LYS A 131 -10.14 -1.89 18.47
C LYS A 131 -11.16 -1.65 17.37
N ALA A 132 -12.28 -2.34 17.44
CA ALA A 132 -13.44 -2.00 16.63
C ALA A 132 -14.14 -0.81 17.29
N VAL A 133 -14.29 0.29 16.54
CA VAL A 133 -14.84 1.56 17.04
C VAL A 133 -16.02 1.96 16.16
N GLU A 134 -17.19 2.06 16.78
CA GLU A 134 -18.40 2.54 16.13
C GLU A 134 -18.25 3.99 15.70
N GLY A 135 -18.66 4.30 14.47
CA GLY A 135 -18.53 5.62 13.89
C GLY A 135 -17.09 6.08 13.59
N ALA A 136 -16.10 5.18 13.64
CA ALA A 136 -14.78 5.46 13.08
C ALA A 136 -14.86 5.42 11.53
N THR A 137 -14.54 6.56 10.90
CA THR A 137 -14.67 6.79 9.46
C THR A 137 -13.52 7.67 8.97
N TRP A 138 -13.47 7.97 7.67
CA TRP A 138 -12.42 8.83 7.10
C TRP A 138 -12.49 10.28 7.64
N THR A 139 -13.67 10.79 8.01
CA THR A 139 -13.84 12.11 8.66
C THR A 139 -13.63 12.06 10.17
N HIS A 140 -13.79 10.88 10.77
CA HIS A 140 -13.68 10.64 12.22
C HIS A 140 -12.71 9.47 12.51
N PRO A 141 -11.40 9.60 12.22
CA PRO A 141 -10.50 8.45 12.20
C PRO A 141 -10.30 7.75 13.55
N GLU A 142 -10.38 8.48 14.66
CA GLU A 142 -10.26 7.89 16.00
C GLU A 142 -11.63 7.64 16.67
N GLY A 143 -12.73 7.75 15.89
CA GLY A 143 -14.10 7.62 16.36
C GLY A 143 -14.86 8.96 16.42
N PRO A 144 -16.13 8.96 16.86
CA PRO A 144 -17.10 10.04 16.62
C PRO A 144 -16.74 11.43 17.17
N THR A 145 -15.80 11.49 18.11
CA THR A 145 -15.33 12.75 18.73
C THR A 145 -14.10 13.34 18.04
N SER A 146 -13.46 12.60 17.15
CA SER A 146 -12.32 13.06 16.35
C SER A 146 -12.77 13.83 15.10
N ASN A 147 -11.85 14.51 14.41
CA ASN A 147 -12.11 15.12 13.10
C ASN A 147 -10.82 15.28 12.28
N ILE A 148 -10.95 15.66 11.02
CA ILE A 148 -9.81 15.88 10.10
C ILE A 148 -9.49 17.36 9.85
N ASP A 149 -10.05 18.30 10.61
CA ASP A 149 -9.97 19.74 10.33
C ASP A 149 -8.52 20.26 10.29
N ALA A 150 -7.67 19.73 11.17
CA ALA A 150 -6.23 20.03 11.23
C ALA A 150 -5.36 19.07 10.38
N ARG A 151 -5.99 18.17 9.60
CA ARG A 151 -5.35 17.04 8.91
C ARG A 151 -5.72 16.98 7.43
N THR A 152 -6.01 18.13 6.81
CA THR A 152 -6.42 18.21 5.40
C THR A 152 -5.38 17.67 4.42
N ASP A 153 -4.09 17.80 4.75
CA ASP A 153 -2.95 17.29 3.98
C ASP A 153 -2.43 15.93 4.46
N HIS A 154 -3.06 15.32 5.47
CA HIS A 154 -2.78 13.93 5.86
C HIS A 154 -3.47 12.95 4.90
N PRO A 155 -3.00 11.69 4.85
CA PRO A 155 -3.64 10.63 4.08
C PRO A 155 -5.10 10.44 4.51
N ALA A 156 -5.98 10.23 3.54
CA ALA A 156 -7.33 9.74 3.81
C ALA A 156 -7.23 8.26 4.24
N VAL A 157 -7.73 7.96 5.45
CA VAL A 157 -7.71 6.62 6.06
C VAL A 157 -9.13 6.12 6.30
N HIS A 158 -9.31 4.90 6.81
CA HIS A 158 -10.61 4.21 6.81
C HIS A 158 -11.25 4.09 5.42
N VAL A 159 -10.40 3.98 4.40
CA VAL A 159 -10.78 3.75 3.01
C VAL A 159 -10.48 2.30 2.65
N SER A 160 -11.51 1.56 2.23
CA SER A 160 -11.35 0.19 1.75
C SER A 160 -10.72 0.17 0.36
N TRP A 161 -10.39 -1.02 -0.15
CA TRP A 161 -9.96 -1.16 -1.54
C TRP A 161 -11.09 -0.76 -2.50
N ASN A 162 -12.35 -1.07 -2.17
CA ASN A 162 -13.48 -0.70 -3.01
C ASN A 162 -13.67 0.83 -3.03
N ASP A 163 -13.53 1.50 -1.88
CA ASP A 163 -13.58 2.96 -1.79
C ASP A 163 -12.48 3.60 -2.64
N ALA A 164 -11.26 3.08 -2.52
CA ALA A 164 -10.10 3.53 -3.29
C ALA A 164 -10.30 3.34 -4.80
N ALA A 165 -10.88 2.22 -5.23
CA ALA A 165 -11.17 1.94 -6.63
C ALA A 165 -12.24 2.89 -7.20
N VAL A 166 -13.29 3.20 -6.44
CA VAL A 166 -14.33 4.14 -6.86
C VAL A 166 -13.79 5.56 -6.95
N PHE A 167 -12.99 6.00 -5.96
CA PHE A 167 -12.30 7.29 -6.02
C PHE A 167 -11.43 7.38 -7.27
N ALA A 168 -10.59 6.37 -7.50
CA ALA A 168 -9.67 6.38 -8.64
C ALA A 168 -10.42 6.48 -9.96
N ALA A 169 -11.51 5.72 -10.13
CA ALA A 169 -12.37 5.79 -11.31
C ALA A 169 -13.01 7.16 -11.49
N TRP A 170 -13.54 7.78 -10.43
CA TRP A 170 -14.09 9.14 -10.45
C TRP A 170 -13.04 10.17 -10.89
N ALA A 171 -11.80 10.03 -10.39
CA ALA A 171 -10.69 10.90 -10.75
C ALA A 171 -10.16 10.68 -12.19
N GLY A 172 -10.72 9.72 -12.94
CA GLY A 172 -10.20 9.32 -14.25
C GLY A 172 -8.82 8.66 -14.17
N LYS A 173 -8.54 7.97 -13.06
CA LYS A 173 -7.30 7.28 -12.72
C LYS A 173 -7.61 5.81 -12.40
N ARG A 174 -6.62 5.06 -11.90
CA ARG A 174 -6.76 3.69 -11.38
C ARG A 174 -5.78 3.47 -10.23
N LEU A 175 -5.94 2.38 -9.49
CA LEU A 175 -4.91 1.94 -8.54
C LEU A 175 -3.68 1.40 -9.29
N PRO A 176 -2.46 1.56 -8.73
CA PRO A 176 -1.25 0.99 -9.30
C PRO A 176 -1.30 -0.53 -9.28
N THR A 177 -0.63 -1.18 -10.25
CA THR A 177 -0.26 -2.58 -10.06
C THR A 177 0.87 -2.70 -9.03
N GLU A 178 1.06 -3.89 -8.46
CA GLU A 178 2.14 -4.12 -7.48
C GLU A 178 3.52 -3.81 -8.09
N ALA A 179 3.69 -4.14 -9.38
CA ALA A 179 4.92 -3.86 -10.11
C ALA A 179 5.11 -2.38 -10.41
N GLU A 180 4.05 -1.65 -10.79
CA GLU A 180 4.11 -0.20 -10.98
C GLU A 180 4.49 0.49 -9.66
N TRP A 181 3.86 0.09 -8.55
CA TRP A 181 4.14 0.65 -7.23
C TRP A 181 5.58 0.39 -6.79
N GLU A 182 6.08 -0.84 -6.92
CA GLU A 182 7.45 -1.16 -6.47
C GLU A 182 8.51 -0.51 -7.36
N PHE A 183 8.28 -0.46 -8.69
CA PHE A 183 9.15 0.28 -9.61
C PHE A 183 9.25 1.74 -9.19
N ALA A 184 8.10 2.37 -8.91
CA ALA A 184 8.01 3.75 -8.49
C ALA A 184 8.68 3.98 -7.13
N ALA A 185 8.43 3.11 -6.14
CA ALA A 185 8.98 3.20 -4.80
C ALA A 185 10.50 3.11 -4.76
N ARG A 186 11.11 2.30 -5.66
CA ARG A 186 12.56 2.18 -5.79
C ARG A 186 13.26 3.46 -6.21
N GLY A 187 12.55 4.43 -6.82
CA GLY A 187 13.10 5.75 -7.11
C GLY A 187 14.33 5.74 -8.01
N GLY A 188 14.48 4.74 -8.88
CA GLY A 188 15.65 4.56 -9.75
C GLY A 188 16.81 3.78 -9.13
N LEU A 189 16.71 3.36 -7.88
CA LEU A 189 17.71 2.51 -7.21
C LEU A 189 17.47 1.03 -7.51
N GLU A 190 18.54 0.30 -7.81
CA GLU A 190 18.46 -1.15 -8.01
C GLU A 190 18.59 -1.88 -6.67
N GLN A 191 17.57 -2.69 -6.32
CA GLN A 191 17.58 -3.60 -5.17
C GLN A 191 17.82 -2.99 -3.78
N ALA A 192 17.78 -1.66 -3.65
CA ALA A 192 17.82 -0.99 -2.35
C ALA A 192 16.67 -1.41 -1.42
N ALA A 193 16.94 -1.46 -0.11
CA ALA A 193 15.95 -1.83 0.90
C ALA A 193 14.83 -0.78 1.07
N TYR A 194 15.17 0.50 0.96
CA TYR A 194 14.29 1.66 1.13
C TYR A 194 14.34 2.57 -0.11
N PRO A 195 13.37 3.50 -0.29
CA PRO A 195 13.34 4.41 -1.44
C PRO A 195 14.58 5.30 -1.61
N TRP A 196 15.39 5.42 -0.56
CA TRP A 196 16.59 6.26 -0.50
C TRP A 196 17.91 5.46 -0.34
N GLY A 197 17.85 4.13 -0.27
CA GLY A 197 19.04 3.30 -0.08
C GLY A 197 18.86 2.18 0.95
N ASP A 198 19.96 1.69 1.51
CA ASP A 198 19.95 0.51 2.39
C ASP A 198 19.98 0.80 3.88
N THR A 199 20.23 2.06 4.26
CA THR A 199 20.24 2.49 5.66
C THR A 199 18.90 3.15 5.99
N LEU A 200 18.22 2.66 7.04
CA LEU A 200 16.90 3.17 7.43
C LEU A 200 16.95 4.65 7.85
N THR A 201 17.94 5.01 8.67
CA THR A 201 18.17 6.37 9.16
C THR A 201 19.57 6.87 8.77
N PRO A 202 19.78 7.27 7.49
CA PRO A 202 21.07 7.79 7.06
C PRO A 202 21.43 9.05 7.85
N ASP A 203 22.67 9.10 8.36
CA ASP A 203 23.15 10.14 9.27
C ASP A 203 22.28 10.34 10.53
N GLY A 204 21.57 9.29 10.96
CA GLY A 204 20.66 9.35 12.11
C GLY A 204 19.35 10.10 11.85
N LYS A 205 19.01 10.40 10.59
CA LYS A 205 17.79 11.13 10.22
C LYS A 205 16.66 10.17 9.83
N HIS A 206 15.46 10.42 10.35
CA HIS A 206 14.25 9.74 9.91
C HIS A 206 13.81 10.25 8.53
N LEU A 207 13.56 9.33 7.60
CA LEU A 207 13.11 9.62 6.23
C LEU A 207 11.72 9.04 5.92
N CYS A 208 11.08 8.48 6.93
CA CYS A 208 9.69 8.03 6.87
C CYS A 208 9.07 8.04 8.26
N ASN A 209 7.74 8.03 8.30
CA ASN A 209 6.95 7.89 9.51
C ASN A 209 6.71 6.40 9.81
N ILE A 210 7.33 5.88 10.86
CA ILE A 210 7.19 4.51 11.35
C ILE A 210 7.21 4.52 12.88
N TRP A 211 7.18 3.37 13.55
CA TRP A 211 7.19 3.36 15.00
C TRP A 211 8.62 3.46 15.55
N GLN A 212 8.82 4.21 16.63
CA GLN A 212 10.03 4.15 17.48
C GLN A 212 9.66 3.89 18.94
N GLY A 213 10.53 3.18 19.68
CA GLY A 213 10.26 2.76 21.05
C GLY A 213 9.80 1.30 21.16
N VAL A 214 8.82 1.03 22.03
CA VAL A 214 8.39 -0.33 22.38
C VAL A 214 6.96 -0.54 21.89
N PHE A 215 6.79 -1.15 20.73
CA PHE A 215 5.47 -1.48 20.19
C PHE A 215 4.77 -2.57 21.02
N PRO A 216 3.44 -2.50 21.28
CA PRO A 216 2.52 -1.38 21.01
C PRO A 216 2.40 -0.38 22.18
N ALA A 217 3.27 -0.49 23.19
CA ALA A 217 3.11 0.17 24.49
C ALA A 217 3.56 1.65 24.52
N SER A 218 4.58 2.03 23.75
CA SER A 218 5.15 3.38 23.77
C SER A 218 5.76 3.74 22.43
N ASN A 219 5.24 4.80 21.81
CA ASN A 219 5.81 5.46 20.64
C ASN A 219 6.58 6.71 21.07
N THR A 220 7.88 6.79 20.76
CA THR A 220 8.73 7.93 21.14
C THR A 220 8.62 9.12 20.16
N ALA A 221 8.01 8.93 18.99
CA ALA A 221 7.86 9.96 17.95
C ALA A 221 9.20 10.62 17.58
N GLU A 222 10.27 9.84 17.48
CA GLU A 222 11.60 10.32 17.09
C GLU A 222 11.62 10.84 15.65
N ASP A 223 10.72 10.33 14.80
CA ASP A 223 10.47 10.86 13.45
C ASP A 223 9.55 12.10 13.41
N GLY A 224 9.00 12.51 14.56
CA GLY A 224 8.12 13.67 14.72
C GLY A 224 6.63 13.34 14.77
N PHE A 225 6.22 12.08 14.58
CA PHE A 225 4.80 11.72 14.48
C PHE A 225 4.46 10.45 15.29
N THR A 226 3.31 10.46 15.97
CA THR A 226 2.76 9.25 16.64
C THR A 226 1.71 8.52 15.82
N ALA A 227 1.08 9.21 14.87
CA ALA A 227 0.02 8.75 13.98
C ALA A 227 0.38 9.12 12.53
N THR A 228 -0.60 9.29 11.64
CA THR A 228 -0.32 9.79 10.29
C THR A 228 0.37 11.16 10.30
N CYS A 229 1.17 11.44 9.26
CA CYS A 229 1.80 12.73 9.01
C CYS A 229 1.30 13.33 7.69
N PRO A 230 1.51 14.65 7.42
CA PRO A 230 1.24 15.24 6.12
C PRO A 230 1.91 14.43 4.99
N ALA A 231 1.25 14.37 3.83
CA ALA A 231 1.69 13.50 2.73
C ALA A 231 3.07 13.89 2.15
N ASP A 232 3.53 15.11 2.41
CA ASP A 232 4.82 15.68 1.97
C ASP A 232 5.84 15.84 3.11
N ALA A 233 5.60 15.24 4.29
CA ALA A 233 6.41 15.47 5.50
C ALA A 233 7.89 15.05 5.38
N PHE A 234 8.19 14.04 4.54
CA PHE A 234 9.55 13.52 4.34
C PHE A 234 10.03 13.75 2.90
N PRO A 235 11.35 13.75 2.63
CA PRO A 235 11.86 13.98 1.29
C PRO A 235 11.31 12.98 0.25
N PRO A 236 11.14 13.39 -1.01
CA PRO A 236 10.75 12.46 -2.05
C PRO A 236 11.89 11.51 -2.42
N ASN A 237 11.55 10.36 -3.00
CA ASN A 237 12.54 9.47 -3.60
C ASN A 237 13.10 10.03 -4.93
N GLY A 238 13.98 9.28 -5.60
CA GLY A 238 14.62 9.71 -6.84
C GLY A 238 13.67 9.98 -8.03
N TYR A 239 12.39 9.59 -7.91
CA TYR A 239 11.35 9.92 -8.89
C TYR A 239 10.40 11.04 -8.44
N GLY A 240 10.66 11.71 -7.32
CA GLY A 240 9.81 12.82 -6.86
C GLY A 240 8.54 12.38 -6.13
N LEU A 241 8.47 11.12 -5.69
CA LEU A 241 7.35 10.53 -4.97
C LEU A 241 7.58 10.56 -3.46
N TYR A 242 6.57 10.97 -2.71
CA TYR A 242 6.61 11.12 -1.26
C TYR A 242 5.95 9.93 -0.56
N GLY A 243 6.41 9.64 0.66
CA GLY A 243 5.74 8.68 1.55
C GLY A 243 5.58 7.26 0.98
N MET A 244 6.48 6.81 0.09
CA MET A 244 6.39 5.45 -0.48
C MET A 244 6.60 4.34 0.56
N THR A 245 7.18 4.65 1.71
CA THR A 245 7.34 3.70 2.83
C THR A 245 6.99 4.40 4.13
N GLY A 246 6.27 3.72 5.02
CA GLY A 246 5.74 4.30 6.26
C GLY A 246 4.49 5.16 6.02
N ASN A 247 4.11 5.96 7.02
CA ASN A 247 2.87 6.74 7.10
C ASN A 247 1.63 5.84 7.03
N THR A 248 1.20 5.43 5.84
CA THR A 248 0.05 4.53 5.66
C THR A 248 0.39 3.43 4.67
N TRP A 249 -0.17 2.24 4.92
CA TRP A 249 -0.25 1.22 3.89
C TRP A 249 -1.00 1.75 2.68
N GLU A 250 -0.68 1.24 1.49
CA GLU A 250 -1.33 1.66 0.26
C GLU A 250 -2.00 0.49 -0.47
N TRP A 251 -3.27 0.65 -0.81
CA TRP A 251 -4.00 -0.28 -1.65
C TRP A 251 -3.45 -0.38 -3.07
N ILE A 252 -3.30 -1.61 -3.53
CA ILE A 252 -2.82 -1.97 -4.86
C ILE A 252 -3.92 -2.70 -5.63
N ALA A 253 -3.93 -2.57 -6.96
CA ALA A 253 -4.92 -3.22 -7.81
C ALA A 253 -4.90 -4.76 -7.72
N ASP A 254 -3.71 -5.35 -7.57
CA ASP A 254 -3.48 -6.79 -7.61
C ASP A 254 -4.22 -7.56 -6.50
N TRP A 255 -4.74 -8.73 -6.85
CA TRP A 255 -5.09 -9.76 -5.88
C TRP A 255 -3.82 -10.37 -5.26
N SER A 256 -3.85 -10.66 -3.96
CA SER A 256 -2.72 -11.22 -3.23
C SER A 256 -2.57 -12.72 -3.50
N HIS A 257 -1.35 -13.13 -3.84
CA HIS A 257 -0.94 -14.53 -3.98
C HIS A 257 0.57 -14.64 -3.78
N SER A 258 1.03 -15.67 -3.06
CA SER A 258 2.43 -15.79 -2.63
C SER A 258 3.36 -16.40 -3.69
N THR A 259 2.82 -17.07 -4.71
CA THR A 259 3.65 -17.75 -5.74
C THR A 259 3.26 -17.46 -7.19
N TRP A 260 2.21 -16.65 -7.45
CA TRP A 260 1.69 -16.44 -8.81
C TRP A 260 2.74 -15.79 -9.71
N HIS A 261 3.44 -14.79 -9.16
CA HIS A 261 4.48 -14.04 -9.84
C HIS A 261 5.66 -14.90 -10.31
N GLN A 262 5.85 -16.11 -9.75
CA GLN A 262 6.94 -17.00 -10.16
C GLN A 262 6.78 -17.45 -11.62
N HIS A 263 5.53 -17.60 -12.08
CA HIS A 263 5.20 -18.13 -13.41
C HIS A 263 4.41 -17.16 -14.30
N ALA A 264 3.99 -16.01 -13.77
CA ALA A 264 3.30 -14.96 -14.54
C ALA A 264 4.21 -14.22 -15.53
N THR A 265 3.61 -13.40 -16.39
CA THR A 265 4.31 -12.48 -17.30
C THR A 265 5.31 -11.59 -16.55
N ARG A 266 6.39 -11.22 -17.25
CA ARG A 266 7.37 -10.23 -16.78
C ARG A 266 7.14 -8.84 -17.36
N HIS A 267 6.15 -8.67 -18.22
CA HIS A 267 5.81 -7.40 -18.86
C HIS A 267 4.42 -6.96 -18.39
N ASN A 268 4.34 -5.80 -17.73
CA ASN A 268 3.13 -5.26 -17.10
C ASN A 268 2.32 -6.30 -16.29
N PRO A 269 2.91 -7.03 -15.33
CA PRO A 269 2.15 -7.99 -14.53
C PRO A 269 1.05 -7.28 -13.71
N MET A 270 -0.09 -7.96 -13.56
CA MET A 270 -1.31 -7.45 -12.91
C MET A 270 -1.83 -8.38 -11.79
N GLY A 271 -0.98 -9.28 -11.31
CA GLY A 271 -1.38 -10.28 -10.31
C GLY A 271 -2.25 -11.40 -10.89
N PRO A 272 -2.82 -12.26 -10.04
CA PRO A 272 -3.79 -13.27 -10.44
C PRO A 272 -5.15 -12.63 -10.76
N PRO A 273 -5.97 -13.28 -11.60
CA PRO A 273 -7.27 -12.73 -12.03
C PRO A 273 -8.31 -12.68 -10.90
N GLU A 274 -8.15 -13.51 -9.88
CA GLU A 274 -9.06 -13.63 -8.74
C GLU A 274 -8.27 -13.87 -7.44
N GLY A 275 -8.91 -13.58 -6.31
CA GLY A 275 -8.34 -13.75 -4.99
C GLY A 275 -9.32 -13.39 -3.88
N VAL A 276 -8.86 -13.50 -2.64
CA VAL A 276 -9.67 -13.23 -1.44
C VAL A 276 -9.27 -11.90 -0.78
N ALA A 277 -8.03 -11.47 -0.99
CA ALA A 277 -7.44 -10.28 -0.40
C ALA A 277 -6.66 -9.48 -1.45
N ARG A 278 -6.67 -8.17 -1.34
CA ARG A 278 -5.93 -7.25 -2.23
C ARG A 278 -4.58 -6.91 -1.62
N VAL A 279 -3.59 -6.64 -2.47
CA VAL A 279 -2.23 -6.34 -2.03
C VAL A 279 -2.17 -4.98 -1.32
N LEU A 280 -1.35 -4.91 -0.27
CA LEU A 280 -0.94 -3.70 0.43
C LEU A 280 0.58 -3.54 0.36
N LYS A 281 1.06 -2.31 0.11
CA LYS A 281 2.50 -1.97 0.06
C LYS A 281 2.83 -0.77 0.95
N GLY A 282 4.13 -0.60 1.26
CA GLY A 282 4.67 0.59 1.93
C GLY A 282 4.86 0.49 3.44
N GLY A 283 4.05 -0.29 4.16
CA GLY A 283 4.04 -0.22 5.63
C GLY A 283 3.34 1.04 6.13
N SER A 284 3.35 1.30 7.44
CA SER A 284 2.63 2.42 8.06
C SER A 284 3.38 2.98 9.27
N TYR A 285 2.86 4.05 9.88
CA TYR A 285 3.35 4.62 11.14
C TYR A 285 3.40 3.61 12.30
N LEU A 286 2.66 2.50 12.21
CA LEU A 286 2.68 1.44 13.23
C LEU A 286 3.84 0.44 13.04
N CYS A 287 4.46 0.38 11.87
CA CYS A 287 5.45 -0.66 11.58
C CYS A 287 6.72 -0.48 12.43
N HIS A 288 7.17 -1.57 13.07
CA HIS A 288 8.39 -1.60 13.86
C HIS A 288 9.16 -2.90 13.60
N ARG A 289 10.49 -2.85 13.57
CA ARG A 289 11.35 -4.03 13.32
C ARG A 289 11.05 -5.23 14.21
N SER A 290 10.58 -5.00 15.44
CA SER A 290 10.29 -6.09 16.40
C SER A 290 9.13 -7.01 16.01
N TYR A 291 8.22 -6.56 15.13
CA TYR A 291 7.04 -7.35 14.74
C TYR A 291 6.66 -7.22 13.26
N CYS A 292 6.91 -6.05 12.66
CA CYS A 292 6.54 -5.73 11.28
C CYS A 292 7.63 -4.88 10.62
N ASN A 293 8.57 -5.55 9.93
CA ASN A 293 9.60 -4.91 9.11
C ASN A 293 9.14 -4.69 7.65
N ARG A 294 7.87 -4.30 7.46
CA ARG A 294 7.25 -4.16 6.13
C ARG A 294 7.28 -2.73 5.55
N TYR A 295 8.10 -1.85 6.13
CA TYR A 295 8.47 -0.55 5.54
C TYR A 295 9.62 -0.65 4.53
N ARG A 296 10.03 -1.86 4.14
CA ARG A 296 10.96 -2.10 3.02
C ARG A 296 10.22 -2.04 1.69
N VAL A 297 10.88 -1.56 0.64
CA VAL A 297 10.27 -1.39 -0.69
C VAL A 297 9.72 -2.70 -1.27
N ALA A 298 10.42 -3.81 -1.06
CA ALA A 298 10.00 -5.12 -1.55
C ALA A 298 8.93 -5.80 -0.69
N ALA A 299 8.71 -5.32 0.54
CA ALA A 299 7.74 -5.93 1.44
C ALA A 299 6.33 -5.81 0.87
N ARG A 300 5.48 -6.77 1.23
CA ARG A 300 4.09 -6.83 0.80
C ARG A 300 3.23 -7.44 1.89
N SER A 301 1.97 -7.05 1.91
CA SER A 301 0.94 -7.67 2.73
C SER A 301 -0.36 -7.68 1.96
N SER A 302 -1.46 -8.04 2.60
CA SER A 302 -2.78 -8.00 1.99
C SER A 302 -3.87 -7.95 3.03
N ASN A 303 -5.02 -7.43 2.64
CA ASN A 303 -6.22 -7.49 3.46
C ASN A 303 -7.46 -7.67 2.57
N THR A 304 -8.61 -8.03 3.15
CA THR A 304 -9.86 -8.17 2.40
C THR A 304 -10.25 -6.81 1.80
N PRO A 305 -10.85 -6.78 0.60
CA PRO A 305 -11.08 -5.52 -0.12
C PRO A 305 -12.05 -4.56 0.57
N ASP A 306 -12.86 -5.06 1.50
CA ASP A 306 -13.82 -4.33 2.34
C ASP A 306 -13.22 -3.83 3.66
N SER A 307 -12.02 -4.29 4.03
CA SER A 307 -11.36 -3.86 5.26
C SER A 307 -10.86 -2.42 5.18
N ALA A 308 -10.93 -1.70 6.30
CA ALA A 308 -10.41 -0.35 6.43
C ALA A 308 -9.92 -0.10 7.87
N THR A 309 -8.86 0.69 8.03
CA THR A 309 -8.21 0.97 9.34
C THR A 309 -7.62 2.39 9.36
N THR A 310 -7.16 2.85 10.54
CA THR A 310 -6.46 4.15 10.71
C THR A 310 -5.13 4.27 9.97
N ASN A 311 -4.59 3.18 9.44
CA ASN A 311 -3.24 3.14 8.87
C ASN A 311 -3.19 2.61 7.42
N ILE A 312 -4.33 2.55 6.73
CA ILE A 312 -4.43 2.17 5.31
C ILE A 312 -5.03 3.33 4.52
N SER A 313 -4.38 3.65 3.39
CA SER A 313 -4.76 4.65 2.40
C SER A 313 -4.45 4.11 1.00
N PHE A 314 -4.30 4.98 0.01
CA PHE A 314 -3.96 4.62 -1.36
C PHE A 314 -3.41 5.83 -2.13
N ARG A 315 -2.79 5.55 -3.29
CA ARG A 315 -2.46 6.55 -4.30
C ARG A 315 -2.89 6.05 -5.67
N CYS A 316 -3.08 6.95 -6.63
CA CYS A 316 -3.53 6.57 -7.97
C CYS A 316 -2.41 6.64 -9.01
N VAL A 317 -2.66 5.97 -10.13
CA VAL A 317 -1.88 6.06 -11.36
C VAL A 317 -2.80 6.30 -12.55
N ARG A 318 -2.21 6.76 -13.66
CA ARG A 318 -2.88 7.00 -14.94
C ARG A 318 -1.96 6.55 -16.06
N ASP A 319 -2.54 5.97 -17.10
CA ASP A 319 -1.79 5.55 -18.28
C ASP A 319 -1.37 6.74 -19.15
N THR A 320 -0.31 6.59 -19.95
CA THR A 320 0.05 7.61 -20.95
C THR A 320 -0.93 7.64 -22.12
N ASP A 321 -1.07 8.79 -22.78
CA ASP A 321 -2.00 8.96 -23.92
C ASP A 321 -1.55 8.26 -25.20
N ARG A 322 -0.31 7.77 -25.25
CA ARG A 322 0.22 6.72 -26.12
C ARG A 322 1.55 6.27 -25.52
#